data_AF-A0AAV7JPN3-F1
#
_entry.id   AF-A0AAV7JPN3-F1
#
_cell.length_a   1.000
_cell.length_b   1.000
_cell.length_c   1.000
_cell.angle_alpha   90.00
_cell.angle_beta   90.00
_cell.angle_gamma   90.00
#
_symmetry.space_group_name_H-M   'P 1'
#
loop_
_entity.id
_entity.type
_entity.pdbx_description
1 polymer ?
#
loop_
_entity_poly.entity_id
_entity_poly.type
_entity_poly.pdbx_seq_one_letter_code
_entity_poly.pdbx_strand_id
1 'polypeptide(L)'
;MFYALRCMEQNNTKQIGHYFYRALFMSALTCIPVFTILISIRPIVYLVFQDWELAEYSGSYTDILCFGYPAYLYNKIGIRFLQALNIVWGPVLYLLIGITLNGKI
;
A
#
# COMPACT_ATOMS: atom_id res chain seq x y z
N MET A 1 1.10 -6.44 -15.98
CA MET A 1 -0.08 -7.30 -15.73
C MET A 1 -0.20 -8.42 -16.76
N PHE A 2 0.00 -8.16 -18.06
CA PHE A 2 -0.04 -9.19 -19.12
C PHE A 2 0.91 -10.39 -18.93
N TYR A 3 2.11 -10.21 -18.39
CA TYR A 3 3.06 -11.31 -18.20
C TYR A 3 2.65 -12.31 -17.11
N ALA A 4 1.95 -11.87 -16.06
CA ALA A 4 1.52 -12.76 -14.98
C ALA A 4 0.39 -13.71 -15.42
N LEU A 5 -0.53 -13.22 -16.26
CA LEU A 5 -1.60 -14.03 -16.86
C LEU A 5 -1.02 -15.15 -17.76
N ARG A 6 0.04 -14.85 -18.49
CA ARG A 6 0.74 -15.83 -19.35
C ARG A 6 1.39 -16.96 -18.55
N CYS A 7 1.95 -16.66 -17.38
CA CYS A 7 2.54 -17.68 -16.50
C CYS A 7 1.50 -18.59 -15.83
N MET A 8 0.27 -18.10 -15.63
CA MET A 8 -0.87 -18.90 -15.13
C MET A 8 -1.30 -19.92 -16.18
N GLU A 9 -1.40 -19.49 -17.44
CA GLU A 9 -1.73 -20.35 -18.57
C GLU A 9 -0.68 -21.46 -18.76
N GLN A 10 0.60 -21.18 -18.47
CA GLN A 10 1.69 -22.15 -18.51
C GLN A 10 1.82 -23.00 -17.22
N ASN A 11 0.93 -22.85 -16.24
CA ASN A 11 0.95 -23.53 -14.93
C ASN A 11 2.32 -23.48 -14.22
N ASN A 12 3.08 -22.39 -14.40
CA ASN A 12 4.42 -22.26 -13.84
C ASN A 12 4.37 -21.47 -12.52
N THR A 13 4.00 -22.16 -11.45
CA THR A 13 3.79 -21.59 -10.10
C THR A 13 5.05 -20.94 -9.53
N LYS A 14 6.24 -21.43 -9.90
CA LYS A 14 7.54 -20.92 -9.40
C LYS A 14 7.82 -19.50 -9.91
N GLN A 15 7.47 -19.20 -11.17
CA GLN A 15 7.66 -17.86 -11.73
C GLN A 15 6.71 -16.84 -11.10
N ILE A 16 5.46 -17.24 -10.84
CA ILE A 16 4.44 -16.40 -10.20
C ILE A 16 4.90 -15.93 -8.82
N GLY A 17 5.45 -16.84 -8.01
CA GLY A 17 6.04 -16.50 -6.71
C GLY A 17 7.19 -15.51 -6.82
N HIS A 18 8.10 -15.70 -7.80
CA HIS A 18 9.21 -14.78 -8.00
C HIS A 18 8.75 -13.36 -8.40
N TYR A 19 7.71 -13.23 -9.22
CA TYR A 19 7.11 -11.94 -9.53
C TYR A 19 6.49 -11.26 -8.31
N PHE A 20 5.85 -12.04 -7.43
CA PHE A 20 5.30 -11.52 -6.17
C PHE A 20 6.39 -10.96 -5.27
N TYR A 21 7.47 -11.72 -5.03
CA TYR A 21 8.60 -11.25 -4.23
C TYR A 21 9.28 -10.03 -4.84
N ARG A 22 9.41 -9.96 -6.17
CA ARG A 22 9.94 -8.78 -6.85
C ARG A 22 9.04 -7.55 -6.67
N ALA A 23 7.73 -7.71 -6.81
CA ALA A 23 6.78 -6.62 -6.58
C ALA A 23 6.83 -6.13 -5.13
N LEU A 24 6.90 -7.06 -4.17
CA LEU A 24 7.06 -6.75 -2.75
C LEU A 24 8.37 -5.99 -2.49
N PHE A 25 9.48 -6.44 -3.05
CA PHE A 25 10.78 -5.77 -2.88
C PHE A 25 10.79 -4.36 -3.50
N MET A 26 10.25 -4.20 -4.72
CA MET A 26 10.13 -2.89 -5.37
C MET A 26 9.25 -1.93 -4.57
N SER A 27 8.18 -2.45 -3.95
CA SER A 27 7.31 -1.66 -3.09
C SER A 27 7.99 -1.21 -1.79
N ALA A 28 8.82 -2.08 -1.18
CA ALA A 28 9.63 -1.74 -0.02
C ALA A 28 10.66 -0.66 -0.36
N LEU A 29 11.27 -0.73 -1.55
CA LEU A 29 12.15 0.30 -2.08
C LEU A 29 11.44 1.65 -2.26
N THR A 30 10.19 1.62 -2.73
CA THR A 30 9.36 2.83 -2.90
C THR A 30 8.86 3.39 -1.55
N CYS A 31 8.79 2.57 -0.51
CA CYS A 31 8.49 3.05 0.84
C CYS A 31 9.55 4.04 1.33
N ILE A 32 10.84 3.79 1.07
CA ILE A 32 11.93 4.64 1.56
C ILE A 32 11.73 6.14 1.22
N PRO A 33 11.56 6.56 -0.05
CA PRO A 33 11.36 7.97 -0.37
C PRO A 33 10.03 8.51 0.20
N VAL A 34 8.98 7.69 0.28
CA VAL A 34 7.70 8.12 0.85
C VAL A 34 7.83 8.40 2.34
N PHE A 35 8.51 7.53 3.09
CA PHE A 35 8.80 7.74 4.51
C PHE A 35 9.64 9.01 4.74
N THR A 36 10.62 9.28 3.89
CA THR A 36 11.41 10.52 3.96
C THR A 36 10.54 11.78 3.83
N ILE A 37 9.57 11.76 2.91
CA ILE A 37 8.62 12.85 2.73
C ILE A 37 7.69 12.97 3.94
N LEU A 38 7.18 11.85 4.46
CA LEU A 38 6.28 11.84 5.62
C LEU A 38 6.96 12.40 6.88
N ILE A 39 8.22 12.04 7.15
CA ILE A 39 8.97 12.58 8.29
C ILE A 39 9.20 14.09 8.12
N SER A 40 9.36 14.55 6.88
CA SER A 40 9.59 15.96 6.55
C SER A 40 8.30 16.77 6.36
N ILE A 41 7.12 16.24 6.70
CA ILE A 41 5.86 16.91 6.40
C ILE A 41 5.72 18.26 7.13
N ARG A 42 6.20 18.35 8.37
CA ARG A 42 6.12 19.56 9.21
C ARG A 42 6.82 20.76 8.56
N PRO A 43 8.10 20.67 8.17
CA PRO A 43 8.76 21.79 7.48
C PRO A 43 8.19 22.04 6.08
N ILE A 44 7.70 21.02 5.37
CA ILE A 44 7.06 21.21 4.05
C ILE A 44 5.78 22.03 4.19
N VAL A 45 4.92 21.70 5.14
CA VAL A 45 3.65 22.42 5.37
C VAL A 45 3.92 23.84 5.86
N TYR A 46 4.92 24.04 6.72
CA TYR A 46 5.35 25.38 7.14
C TYR A 46 5.83 26.24 5.96
N LEU A 47 6.61 25.66 5.04
CA LEU A 47 7.08 26.38 3.85
C LEU A 47 5.96 26.77 2.88
N VAL A 48 4.91 25.95 2.77
CA VAL A 48 3.81 26.18 1.82
C VAL A 48 2.73 27.11 2.39
N PHE A 49 2.36 26.92 3.65
CA PHE A 49 1.19 27.58 4.25
C PHE A 49 1.55 28.67 5.25
N GLN A 50 2.82 28.77 5.69
CA GLN A 50 3.31 29.74 6.68
C GLN A 50 2.53 29.74 8.02
N ASP A 51 1.75 28.69 8.28
CA ASP A 51 0.93 28.51 9.48
C ASP A 51 1.52 27.37 10.33
N TRP A 52 1.82 27.69 11.59
CA TRP A 52 2.44 26.76 12.53
C TRP A 52 1.43 25.75 13.10
N GLU A 53 0.16 26.14 13.23
CA GLU A 53 -0.87 25.30 13.81
C GLU A 53 -1.24 24.17 12.82
N LEU A 54 -1.40 24.54 11.55
CA LEU A 54 -1.66 23.59 10.46
C LEU A 54 -0.52 22.58 10.26
N ALA A 55 0.73 23.03 10.43
CA ALA A 55 1.91 22.17 10.34
C ALA A 55 1.96 21.12 11.47
N GLU A 56 1.56 21.48 12.69
CA GLU A 56 1.55 20.59 13.84
C GLU A 56 0.44 19.52 13.73
N TYR A 57 -0.75 19.92 13.29
CA TYR A 57 -1.84 18.99 13.00
C TYR A 57 -1.43 18.00 11.90
N SER A 58 -0.90 18.49 10.78
CA SER A 58 -0.48 17.66 9.65
C SER A 58 0.65 16.70 10.03
N GLY A 59 1.60 17.15 10.85
CA GLY A 59 2.67 16.33 11.42
C GLY A 59 2.13 15.19 12.27
N SER A 60 1.26 15.51 13.22
CA SER A 60 0.66 14.52 14.14
C SER A 60 -0.15 13.45 13.41
N TYR A 61 -0.93 13.84 12.39
CA TYR A 61 -1.64 12.88 11.54
C TYR A 61 -0.68 11.99 10.73
N THR A 62 0.40 12.58 10.24
CA THR A 62 1.39 11.87 9.42
C THR A 62 2.19 10.86 10.23
N ASP A 63 2.52 11.18 11.49
CA ASP A 63 3.19 10.26 12.41
C ASP A 63 2.38 8.96 12.62
N ILE A 64 1.05 9.09 12.74
CA ILE A 64 0.14 7.94 12.85
C ILE A 64 0.05 7.18 11.51
N LEU A 65 -0.07 7.89 10.39
CA LEU A 65 -0.14 7.29 9.05
C LEU A 65 1.14 6.55 8.67
N CYS A 66 2.30 6.99 9.17
CA CYS A 66 3.61 6.41 8.92
C CYS A 66 3.63 4.90 9.27
N PHE A 67 2.97 4.50 10.36
CA PHE A 67 2.84 3.11 10.76
C PHE A 67 1.84 2.32 9.89
N GLY A 68 0.77 2.96 9.42
CA GLY A 68 -0.26 2.33 8.60
C GLY A 68 0.14 2.10 7.13
N TYR A 69 1.00 2.97 6.60
CA TYR A 69 1.41 2.95 5.19
C TYR A 69 2.06 1.62 4.72
N PRO A 70 3.05 1.02 5.43
CA PRO A 70 3.65 -0.23 5.00
C PRO A 70 2.66 -1.41 5.02
N ALA A 71 1.76 -1.44 6.02
CA ALA A 71 0.72 -2.46 6.10
C ALA A 71 -0.27 -2.35 4.94
N TYR A 72 -0.62 -1.13 4.52
CA TYR A 72 -1.49 -0.89 3.37
C TYR A 72 -0.87 -1.36 2.05
N LEU A 73 0.42 -1.06 1.82
CA LEU A 73 1.15 -1.48 0.61
C LEU A 73 1.20 -3.01 0.49
N TYR A 74 1.54 -3.70 1.57
CA TYR A 74 1.57 -5.16 1.60
C TYR A 74 0.20 -5.75 1.23
N ASN A 75 -0.87 -5.21 1.82
CA ASN A 75 -2.24 -5.64 1.55
C ASN A 75 -2.64 -5.46 0.08
N LYS A 76 -2.31 -4.30 -0.52
CA LYS A 76 -2.60 -4.03 -1.93
C LYS A 76 -1.91 -5.01 -2.87
N ILE A 77 -0.66 -5.37 -2.60
CA ILE A 77 0.09 -6.33 -3.41
C ILE A 77 -0.49 -7.73 -3.25
N GLY A 78 -0.83 -8.14 -2.02
CA GLY A 78 -1.51 -9.40 -1.75
C GLY A 78 -2.83 -9.52 -2.51
N ILE A 79 -3.70 -8.49 -2.45
CA ILE A 79 -4.97 -8.47 -3.18
C ILE A 79 -4.75 -8.62 -4.70
N ARG A 80 -3.80 -7.88 -5.27
CA ARG A 80 -3.47 -7.96 -6.70
C ARG A 80 -2.93 -9.34 -7.09
N PHE A 81 -2.20 -9.99 -6.21
CA PHE A 81 -1.70 -11.34 -6.41
C PHE A 81 -2.83 -12.37 -6.41
N LEU A 82 -3.74 -12.33 -5.42
CA LEU A 82 -4.91 -13.22 -5.38
C LEU A 82 -5.82 -13.01 -6.60
N GLN A 83 -6.03 -11.75 -7.01
CA GLN A 83 -6.78 -11.42 -8.23
C GLN A 83 -6.11 -11.99 -9.49
N ALA A 84 -4.78 -11.98 -9.58
CA ALA A 84 -4.06 -12.59 -10.70
C ALA A 84 -4.27 -14.12 -10.75
N LEU A 85 -4.38 -14.77 -9.58
CA LEU A 85 -4.71 -16.21 -9.45
C LEU A 85 -6.19 -16.54 -9.73
N ASN A 86 -6.99 -15.55 -10.15
CA ASN A 86 -8.44 -15.68 -10.31
C ASN A 86 -9.20 -15.98 -9.00
N ILE A 87 -8.56 -15.75 -7.84
CA ILE A 87 -9.17 -15.94 -6.51
C ILE A 87 -9.69 -14.57 -6.04
N VAL A 88 -10.96 -14.31 -6.34
CA VAL A 88 -11.57 -12.98 -6.11
C VAL A 88 -12.34 -12.91 -4.78
N TRP A 89 -12.83 -14.05 -4.26
CA TRP A 89 -13.68 -14.09 -3.07
C TRP A 89 -13.00 -13.67 -1.77
N GLY A 90 -11.74 -14.07 -1.56
CA GLY A 90 -10.98 -13.71 -0.36
C GLY A 90 -10.77 -12.20 -0.19
N PRO A 91 -10.23 -11.51 -1.22
CA PRO A 91 -10.09 -10.06 -1.20
C PRO A 91 -11.40 -9.29 -1.00
N VAL A 92 -12.51 -9.78 -1.56
CA VAL A 92 -13.83 -9.14 -1.45
C VAL A 92 -14.39 -9.21 -0.03
N LEU A 93 -14.28 -10.37 0.63
CA LEU A 93 -14.68 -10.53 2.03
C LEU A 93 -13.84 -9.66 2.97
N TYR A 94 -12.52 -9.64 2.77
CA TYR A 94 -11.62 -8.78 3.52
C TYR A 94 -11.99 -7.29 3.38
N LEU A 95 -12.31 -6.84 2.16
CA LEU A 95 -12.76 -5.48 1.89
C LEU A 95 -14.09 -5.16 2.57
N LEU A 96 -15.07 -6.07 2.50
CA LEU A 96 -16.37 -5.91 3.16
C LEU A 96 -16.22 -5.76 4.66
N ILE A 97 -15.39 -6.59 5.30
CA ILE A 97 -15.10 -6.49 6.75
C ILE A 97 -14.40 -5.17 7.08
N GLY A 98 -13.44 -4.74 6.25
CA GLY A 98 -12.76 -3.47 6.44
C GLY A 98 -13.72 -2.27 6.36
N ILE A 99 -14.67 -2.30 5.43
CA ILE A 99 -15.68 -1.25 5.26
C ILE A 99 -16.64 -1.21 6.47
N THR A 100 -17.13 -2.37 6.92
CA THR A 100 -18.06 -2.43 8.07
C THR A 100 -17.39 -1.99 9.37
N LEU A 101 -16.12 -2.37 9.60
CA LEU A 101 -15.36 -1.97 10.79
C LEU A 101 -14.98 -0.48 10.79
N ASN A 102 -14.73 0.12 9.62
CA ASN A 102 -14.40 1.54 9.51
C ASN A 102 -15.65 2.44 9.68
N GLY A 103 -16.83 1.85 9.86
CA GLY A 103 -18.06 2.56 10.27
C GLY A 103 -18.62 3.54 9.24
N LYS A 104 -18.15 3.52 7.99
CA LYS A 104 -18.69 4.38 6.91
C LYS A 104 -19.61 3.58 6.01
N ILE A 105 -20.91 3.62 6.35
CA ILE A 105 -22.05 3.51 5.44
C ILE A 105 -22.52 4.93 5.16
#